data_AF-A0A0B0SD61-F1
#
_entry.id   AF-A0A0B0SD61-F1
#
_cell.length_a   1.000
_cell.length_b   1.000
_cell.length_c   1.000
_cell.angle_alpha   90.00
_cell.angle_beta   90.00
_cell.angle_gamma   90.00
#
_symmetry.space_group_name_H-M   'P 1'
#
loop_
_entity.id
_entity.type
_entity.pdbx_description
1 polymer ?
#
loop_
_entity_poly.entity_id
_entity_poly.type
_entity_poly.pdbx_seq_one_letter_code
_entity_poly.pdbx_strand_id
1 'polypeptide(L)'
;MDGTLFSEPAALGALVAAITEGVKRTVGLKGPLTYALNLVLGLVLALLFGYAGLLPPEYPFPGGAVLFGVYAALSASGLYEAVKQLGKVVGGGSGAGPSGPAGPAGSDRGRLR
;
A
#
# COMPACT_ATOMS: atom_id res chain seq x y z
N MET A 1 0.41 30.41 13.51
CA MET A 1 1.05 29.41 12.63
C MET A 1 0.65 28.09 13.20
N ASP A 2 -0.27 27.39 12.55
CA ASP A 2 -0.71 26.09 13.03
C ASP A 2 0.47 25.13 12.84
N GLY A 3 1.03 24.66 13.96
CA GLY A 3 2.25 23.85 14.00
C GLY A 3 2.07 22.41 13.49
N THR A 4 1.04 22.15 12.69
CA THR A 4 0.68 20.81 12.23
C THR A 4 1.53 20.45 11.01
N LEU A 5 2.21 19.30 11.09
CA LEU A 5 3.07 18.79 10.00
C LEU A 5 2.25 17.95 9.01
N PHE A 6 1.24 17.25 9.50
CA PHE A 6 0.32 16.43 8.70
C PHE A 6 -1.10 16.89 8.96
N SER A 7 -1.78 17.35 7.91
CA SER A 7 -3.22 17.68 7.97
C SER A 7 -4.11 16.45 7.85
N GLU A 8 -3.62 15.40 7.19
CA GLU A 8 -4.40 14.19 6.89
C GLU A 8 -3.58 12.91 7.12
N PRO A 9 -4.24 11.81 7.56
CA PRO A 9 -3.57 10.53 7.74
C PRO A 9 -2.91 9.97 6.47
N ALA A 10 -3.47 10.28 5.29
CA ALA A 10 -2.93 9.83 4.02
C ALA A 10 -1.52 10.39 3.73
N ALA A 11 -1.23 11.62 4.15
CA ALA A 11 0.08 12.23 3.98
C ALA A 11 1.15 11.54 4.84
N LEU A 12 0.81 11.20 6.10
CA LEU A 12 1.67 10.35 6.93
C LEU A 12 1.79 8.94 6.34
N GLY A 13 0.69 8.40 5.79
CA GLY A 13 0.68 7.10 5.12
C GLY A 13 1.60 7.03 3.91
N ALA A 14 1.69 8.09 3.12
CA ALA A 14 2.64 8.18 2.00
C ALA A 14 4.10 8.16 2.49
N LEU A 15 4.41 8.89 3.57
CA LEU A 15 5.73 8.85 4.20
C LEU A 15 6.06 7.45 4.74
N VAL A 16 5.11 6.81 5.44
CA VAL A 16 5.25 5.43 5.93
C VAL A 16 5.52 4.48 4.77
N ALA A 17 4.77 4.57 3.67
CA ALA A 17 4.99 3.73 2.49
C ALA A 17 6.38 3.93 1.87
N ALA A 18 6.86 5.18 1.79
CA ALA A 18 8.20 5.48 1.28
C ALA A 18 9.31 4.86 2.16
N ILE A 19 9.18 4.98 3.48
CA ILE A 19 10.12 4.36 4.43
C ILE A 19 10.07 2.83 4.29
N THR A 20 8.88 2.25 4.29
CA THR A 20 8.69 0.80 4.16
C THR A 20 9.29 0.26 2.86
N GLU A 21 9.15 0.96 1.74
CA GLU A 21 9.75 0.55 0.46
C GLU A 21 11.29 0.62 0.51
N GLY A 22 11.86 1.65 1.17
CA GLY A 22 13.31 1.72 1.41
C GLY A 22 13.82 0.56 2.26
N VAL A 23 13.12 0.24 3.36
CA VAL A 23 13.45 -0.90 4.22
C VAL A 23 13.33 -2.20 3.43
N LYS A 24 12.23 -2.37 2.69
CA LYS A 24 11.96 -3.55 1.86
C LYS A 24 13.09 -3.86 0.89
N ARG A 25 13.61 -2.84 0.20
CA ARG A 25 14.75 -2.98 -0.74
C ARG A 25 16.05 -3.33 -0.03
N THR A 26 16.23 -2.85 1.19
CA THR A 26 17.47 -3.04 1.95
C THR A 26 17.55 -4.42 2.60
N VAL A 27 16.44 -4.91 3.19
CA VAL A 27 16.44 -6.16 3.96
C VAL A 27 15.69 -7.32 3.29
N GLY A 28 15.20 -7.13 2.06
CA GLY A 28 14.50 -8.18 1.31
C GLY A 28 13.14 -8.56 1.90
N LEU A 29 12.46 -7.60 2.51
CA LEU A 29 11.19 -7.77 3.21
C LEU A 29 10.09 -8.21 2.23
N LYS A 30 9.28 -9.22 2.57
CA LYS A 30 8.28 -9.80 1.65
C LYS A 30 6.93 -10.04 2.32
N GLY A 31 5.88 -9.91 1.49
CA GLY A 31 4.53 -10.33 1.83
C GLY A 31 3.98 -9.66 3.10
N PRO A 32 3.42 -10.43 4.05
CA PRO A 32 2.64 -9.92 5.18
C PRO A 32 3.42 -8.99 6.11
N LEU A 33 4.74 -9.15 6.18
CA LEU A 33 5.61 -8.33 7.01
C LEU A 33 5.63 -6.85 6.58
N THR A 34 5.30 -6.56 5.32
CA THR A 34 5.17 -5.18 4.82
C THR A 34 4.04 -4.43 5.51
N TYR A 35 2.90 -5.08 5.70
CA TYR A 35 1.74 -4.48 6.37
C TYR A 35 1.98 -4.31 7.87
N ALA A 36 2.65 -5.29 8.50
CA ALA A 36 3.06 -5.18 9.89
C ALA A 36 4.01 -4.00 10.09
N LEU A 37 4.98 -3.82 9.19
CA LEU A 37 5.90 -2.68 9.23
C LEU A 37 5.17 -1.34 9.02
N ASN A 38 4.24 -1.26 8.08
CA ASN A 38 3.40 -0.06 7.88
C ASN A 38 2.61 0.28 9.16
N LEU A 39 2.04 -0.72 9.83
CA LEU A 39 1.30 -0.53 11.07
C LEU A 39 2.18 0.00 12.19
N VAL A 40 3.33 -0.65 12.41
CA VAL A 40 4.28 -0.24 13.46
C VAL A 40 4.81 1.16 13.18
N LEU A 41 5.26 1.46 11.96
CA LEU A 41 5.76 2.78 11.58
C LEU A 41 4.67 3.85 11.70
N GLY A 42 3.46 3.58 11.20
CA GLY A 42 2.34 4.51 11.28
C GLY A 42 1.99 4.87 12.73
N LEU A 43 1.93 3.87 13.62
CA LEU A 43 1.66 4.09 15.04
C LEU A 43 2.80 4.84 15.74
N VAL A 44 4.05 4.41 15.54
CA VAL A 44 5.21 5.05 16.20
C VAL A 44 5.33 6.50 15.76
N LEU A 45 5.27 6.77 14.46
CA LEU A 45 5.37 8.13 13.94
C LEU A 45 4.19 9.00 14.40
N ALA A 46 2.96 8.49 14.34
CA ALA A 46 1.81 9.26 14.82
C ALA A 46 1.89 9.56 16.32
N LEU A 47 2.37 8.62 17.15
CA LEU A 47 2.60 8.89 18.57
C LEU A 47 3.69 9.93 18.81
N LEU A 48 4.80 9.87 18.06
CA LEU A 48 5.87 10.88 18.12
C LEU A 48 5.36 12.26 17.71
N PHE A 49 4.62 12.35 16.61
CA PHE A 49 4.04 13.60 16.13
C PHE A 49 2.93 14.12 17.05
N GLY A 50 2.09 13.24 17.59
CA GLY A 50 1.06 13.60 18.56
C GLY A 50 1.67 14.12 19.86
N TYR A 51 2.74 13.49 20.34
CA TYR A 51 3.49 13.96 21.51
C TYR A 51 4.15 15.33 21.26
N ALA A 52 4.65 15.57 20.05
CA ALA A 52 5.24 16.84 19.65
C ALA A 52 4.21 17.94 19.30
N GLY A 53 2.90 17.65 19.35
CA GLY A 53 1.84 18.60 18.96
C GLY A 53 1.77 18.89 17.46
N LEU A 54 2.28 17.98 16.63
CA LEU A 54 2.38 18.13 15.17
C LEU A 54 1.21 17.49 14.41
N LEU A 55 0.26 16.88 15.13
CA LEU A 55 -0.97 16.32 14.56
C LEU A 55 -2.13 17.32 14.61
N PRO A 56 -3.16 17.16 13.75
CA PRO A 56 -4.33 18.00 13.79
C PRO A 56 -5.05 17.93 15.14
N PRO A 57 -5.66 19.03 15.60
CA PRO A 57 -6.35 19.09 16.90
C PRO A 57 -7.52 18.10 17.01
N GLU A 58 -8.08 17.65 15.88
CA GLU A 58 -9.12 16.60 15.81
C GLU A 58 -8.60 15.22 16.27
N TYR A 59 -7.28 15.05 16.36
CA TYR A 59 -6.62 13.82 16.80
C TYR A 59 -5.82 14.06 18.09
N PRO A 60 -6.51 14.27 19.24
CA PRO A 60 -5.84 14.56 20.51
C PRO A 60 -4.98 13.39 20.99
N PHE A 61 -3.81 13.68 21.54
CA PHE A 61 -2.95 12.66 22.13
C PHE A 61 -3.53 12.11 23.46
N PRO A 62 -3.42 10.81 23.76
CA PRO A 62 -2.81 9.75 22.93
C PRO A 62 -3.78 9.06 21.97
N GLY A 63 -5.08 9.04 22.28
CA GLY A 63 -6.06 8.21 21.55
C GLY A 63 -6.25 8.60 20.09
N GLY A 64 -6.32 9.91 19.81
CA GLY A 64 -6.40 10.44 18.46
C GLY A 64 -5.12 10.17 17.66
N ALA A 65 -3.94 10.27 18.29
CA ALA A 65 -2.67 9.92 17.63
C ALA A 65 -2.62 8.43 17.22
N VAL A 66 -3.15 7.52 18.05
CA VAL A 66 -3.28 6.10 17.69
C VAL A 66 -4.20 5.93 16.49
N LEU A 67 -5.39 6.55 16.50
CA LEU A 67 -6.32 6.50 15.38
C LEU A 67 -5.69 7.05 14.09
N PHE A 68 -4.99 8.19 14.18
CA PHE A 68 -4.27 8.79 13.07
C PHE A 68 -3.21 7.83 12.50
N GLY A 69 -2.44 7.19 13.36
CA GLY A 69 -1.43 6.19 12.99
C GLY A 69 -2.02 4.96 12.31
N VAL A 70 -3.17 4.46 12.79
CA VAL A 70 -3.89 3.35 12.13
C VAL A 70 -4.36 3.76 10.74
N TYR A 71 -4.96 4.94 10.58
CA TYR A 71 -5.39 5.43 9.27
C TYR A 71 -4.21 5.66 8.32
N ALA A 72 -3.09 6.16 8.82
CA ALA A 72 -1.85 6.29 8.04
C ALA A 72 -1.33 4.92 7.58
N ALA A 73 -1.31 3.92 8.45
CA ALA A 73 -0.88 2.57 8.11
C ALA A 73 -1.79 1.89 7.06
N LEU A 74 -3.10 2.09 7.17
CA LEU A 74 -4.07 1.63 6.17
C LEU A 74 -3.85 2.32 4.83
N SER A 75 -3.64 3.63 4.84
CA SER A 75 -3.34 4.42 3.64
C SER A 75 -2.04 3.96 2.96
N ALA A 76 -0.98 3.73 3.75
CA ALA A 76 0.29 3.18 3.27
C ALA A 76 0.11 1.81 2.60
N SER A 77 -0.70 0.95 3.21
CA SER A 77 -0.99 -0.40 2.72
C SER A 77 -1.84 -0.39 1.44
N GLY A 78 -2.83 0.51 1.36
CA GLY A 78 -3.63 0.73 0.17
C GLY A 78 -2.78 1.27 -0.99
N LEU A 79 -1.91 2.23 -0.72
CA LEU A 79 -0.96 2.76 -1.69
C LEU A 79 -0.02 1.68 -2.21
N TYR A 80 0.47 0.80 -1.31
CA TYR A 80 1.31 -0.33 -1.69
C TYR A 80 0.61 -1.27 -2.68
N GLU A 81 -0.64 -1.66 -2.40
CA GLU A 81 -1.40 -2.50 -3.33
C GLU A 81 -1.72 -1.79 -4.65
N ALA A 82 -2.06 -0.49 -4.61
CA ALA A 82 -2.31 0.29 -5.82
C ALA A 82 -1.08 0.34 -6.74
N VAL A 83 0.10 0.63 -6.19
CA VAL A 83 1.37 0.65 -6.96
C VAL A 83 1.71 -0.73 -7.52
N LYS A 84 1.49 -1.79 -6.73
CA LYS A 84 1.71 -3.17 -7.17
C LYS A 84 0.78 -3.56 -8.32
N GLN A 85 -0.49 -3.15 -8.29
CA GLN A 85 -1.42 -3.36 -9.40
C GLN A 85 -1.05 -2.54 -10.63
N LEU A 86 -0.67 -1.27 -10.45
CA LEU A 86 -0.19 -0.42 -11.53
C LEU A 86 1.05 -1.02 -12.20
N GLY A 87 1.99 -1.56 -11.42
CA GLY A 87 3.17 -2.25 -11.94
C GLY A 87 2.82 -3.49 -12.77
N LYS A 88 1.74 -4.21 -12.45
CA LYS A 88 1.24 -5.33 -13.28
C LYS A 88 0.61 -4.84 -14.59
N VAL A 89 -0.12 -3.73 -14.55
CA VAL A 89 -0.75 -3.14 -15.76
C VAL A 89 0.31 -2.59 -16.70
N VAL A 90 1.29 -1.86 -16.18
CA VAL A 90 2.38 -1.26 -16.97
C VAL A 90 3.40 -2.32 -17.42
N GLY A 91 3.70 -3.31 -16.57
CA GLY A 91 4.61 -4.41 -16.89
C GLY A 91 3.99 -5.58 -17.67
N GLY A 92 2.65 -5.63 -17.79
CA GLY A 92 1.89 -6.69 -18.46
C GLY A 92 1.61 -6.45 -19.94
N GLY A 93 2.12 -5.36 -20.52
CA GLY A 93 1.91 -4.95 -21.92
C GLY A 93 2.74 -5.68 -22.98
N SER A 94 3.09 -6.95 -22.78
CA SER A 94 3.66 -7.82 -23.82
C SER A 94 3.30 -9.27 -23.54
N GLY A 95 2.16 -9.74 -24.07
CA GLY A 95 1.93 -11.18 -24.20
C GLY A 95 0.52 -11.75 -23.95
N ALA A 96 -0.57 -10.98 -23.98
CA ALA A 96 -1.90 -11.58 -24.03
C ALA A 96 -2.89 -10.70 -24.81
N GLY A 97 -3.17 -11.11 -26.05
CA GLY A 97 -4.33 -10.63 -26.79
C GLY A 97 -5.64 -11.02 -26.09
N PRO A 98 -6.77 -10.41 -26.49
CA PRO A 98 -8.05 -10.55 -25.81
C PRO A 98 -8.54 -12.00 -25.89
N SER A 99 -8.64 -12.67 -24.74
CA SER A 99 -9.39 -13.91 -24.58
C SER A 99 -10.89 -13.61 -24.69
N GLY A 100 -11.37 -13.49 -25.93
CA GLY A 100 -12.78 -13.60 -26.24
C GLY A 100 -13.29 -15.03 -25.96
N PRO A 101 -14.58 -15.22 -25.61
CA PRO A 101 -15.13 -16.53 -25.34
C PRO A 101 -15.42 -17.25 -26.66
N ALA A 102 -14.70 -18.34 -26.96
CA ALA A 102 -15.05 -19.27 -28.03
C ALA A 102 -15.45 -20.61 -27.40
N GLY A 103 -16.70 -21.01 -27.63
CA GLY A 103 -17.35 -22.20 -27.09
C GLY A 103 -16.80 -23.54 -27.60
N PRO A 104 -17.47 -24.66 -27.25
CA PRO A 104 -16.93 -26.00 -27.42
C PRO A 104 -17.15 -26.52 -28.86
N ALA A 105 -16.09 -26.99 -29.51
CA ALA A 105 -16.20 -27.75 -30.75
C ALA A 105 -15.24 -28.95 -30.71
N GLY A 106 -15.82 -30.14 -30.65
CA GLY A 106 -15.13 -31.40 -30.89
C GLY A 106 -14.79 -31.60 -32.38
N SER A 107 -14.37 -32.84 -32.68
CA SER A 107 -14.00 -33.40 -34.00
C SER A 107 -12.74 -32.81 -34.66
N ASP A 108 -11.60 -33.50 -34.53
CA ASP A 108 -11.23 -34.48 -35.56
C ASP A 108 -9.98 -35.29 -35.19
N ARG A 109 -10.22 -36.57 -34.86
CA ARG A 109 -9.27 -37.66 -35.06
C ARG A 109 -9.27 -37.99 -36.57
N GLY A 110 -8.26 -37.55 -37.31
CA GLY A 110 -8.00 -37.98 -38.70
C GLY A 110 -6.49 -38.04 -38.93
N ARG A 111 -5.81 -39.18 -38.75
CA ARG A 111 -5.60 -40.24 -39.77
C ARG A 111 -4.85 -39.74 -41.03
N LEU A 112 -3.61 -40.20 -41.16
CA LEU A 112 -2.77 -40.34 -42.37
C LEU A 112 -2.21 -39.07 -43.02
N ARG A 113 -0.94 -38.79 -42.76
CA ARG A 113 0.17 -38.94 -43.73
C ARG A 113 1.50 -38.93 -43.01
#